data_AF-F5P4G9-F1
#
_entry.id   AF-F5P4G9-F1
#
_cell.length_a   1.000
_cell.length_b   1.000
_cell.length_c   1.000
_cell.angle_alpha   90.00
_cell.angle_beta   90.00
_cell.angle_gamma   90.00
#
_symmetry.space_group_name_H-M   'P 1'
#
loop_
_entity.id
_entity.type
_entity.pdbx_description
1 polymer ?
#
loop_
_entity_poly.entity_id
_entity_poly.type
_entity_poly.pdbx_seq_one_letter_code
_entity_poly.pdbx_strand_id
1 'polypeptide(L)' 'MAFCYGIAYSKLSEETKFIEDLSADSLSLIEMLDMISFEFNLRIDESALEHIITIGDLISVVKNSTKSI' A
#
# COMPACT_ATOMS: atom_id res chain seq x y z
N MET A 1 9.60 -3.92 -14.12
CA MET A 1 8.76 -3.03 -13.28
C MET A 1 9.04 -3.43 -11.85
N ALA A 2 9.91 -2.69 -11.19
CA ALA A 2 10.67 -3.19 -10.06
C ALA A 2 9.99 -2.83 -8.73
N PHE A 3 9.39 -3.84 -8.10
CA PHE A 3 9.32 -3.94 -6.64
C PHE A 3 10.78 -4.02 -6.13
N CYS A 4 11.45 -2.88 -6.06
CA CYS A 4 12.91 -2.77 -5.88
C CYS A 4 13.41 -3.16 -4.48
N TYR A 5 12.56 -3.46 -3.51
CA TYR A 5 13.04 -3.51 -2.12
C TYR A 5 13.83 -4.76 -1.74
N GLY A 6 13.83 -5.84 -2.54
CA GLY A 6 14.59 -7.05 -2.20
C GLY A 6 14.22 -7.66 -0.84
N ILE A 7 13.16 -7.16 -0.20
CA ILE A 7 12.62 -7.63 1.06
C ILE A 7 11.57 -8.68 0.70
N ALA A 8 11.83 -9.92 1.12
CA ALA A 8 10.87 -10.99 0.98
C ALA A 8 9.56 -10.59 1.66
N TYR A 9 8.41 -10.80 1.01
CA TYR A 9 7.09 -10.55 1.61
C TYR A 9 6.93 -11.22 2.98
N SER A 10 7.61 -12.34 3.23
CA SER A 10 7.65 -13.02 4.53
C SER A 10 8.37 -12.27 5.65
N LYS A 11 9.11 -11.20 5.34
CA LYS A 11 9.75 -10.29 6.31
C LYS A 11 8.96 -9.00 6.53
N LEU A 12 7.92 -8.75 5.73
CA LEU A 12 7.05 -7.60 5.89
C LEU A 12 5.99 -7.95 6.93
N SER A 13 6.04 -7.27 8.07
CA SER A 13 4.97 -7.32 9.07
C SER A 13 3.96 -6.21 8.78
N GLU A 14 2.75 -6.34 9.31
CA GLU A 14 1.73 -5.27 9.25
C GLU A 14 2.21 -3.96 9.92
N GLU A 15 3.20 -4.07 10.80
CA GLU A 15 3.88 -2.98 11.49
C GLU A 15 5.01 -2.33 10.66
N THR A 16 5.42 -2.96 9.56
CA THR A 16 6.48 -2.46 8.68
C THR A 16 6.03 -1.14 8.03
N LYS A 17 6.81 -0.08 8.26
CA LYS A 17 6.56 1.25 7.72
C LYS A 17 7.09 1.38 6.29
N PHE A 18 6.29 1.95 5.41
CA PHE A 18 6.70 2.15 4.02
C PHE A 18 7.89 3.11 3.88
N ILE A 19 7.80 4.28 4.49
CA ILE A 19 8.87 5.29 4.37
C ILE A 19 10.13 4.88 5.16
N GLU A 20 9.97 4.37 6.39
CA GLU A 20 11.12 4.15 7.29
C GLU A 20 11.80 2.79 7.11
N ASP A 21 11.03 1.73 6.87
CA ASP A 21 11.54 0.35 6.87
C ASP A 21 11.77 -0.14 5.44
N LEU A 22 10.81 0.18 4.57
CA LEU A 22 10.94 -0.07 3.14
C LEU A 22 11.67 1.06 2.43
N SER A 23 11.98 2.22 3.02
CA SER A 23 12.54 3.36 2.26
C SER A 23 11.73 3.68 0.99
N ALA A 24 10.43 3.39 1.00
CA ALA A 24 9.49 3.66 -0.08
C ALA A 24 9.31 5.17 -0.17
N ASP A 25 9.50 5.72 -1.35
CA ASP A 25 9.19 7.12 -1.58
C ASP A 25 7.67 7.30 -1.63
N SER A 26 7.13 8.45 -1.22
CA SER A 26 5.68 8.69 -1.20
C SER A 26 5.04 8.51 -2.58
N LEU A 27 5.80 8.77 -3.66
CA LEU A 27 5.40 8.49 -5.04
C LEU A 27 5.25 6.99 -5.33
N SER A 28 6.12 6.15 -4.78
CA SER A 28 6.07 4.68 -4.99
C SER A 28 4.80 4.07 -4.38
N LEU A 29 4.33 4.62 -3.27
CA LEU A 29 3.05 4.25 -2.67
C LEU A 29 1.89 4.59 -3.61
N ILE A 30 1.86 5.82 -4.13
CA ILE A 30 0.82 6.28 -5.05
C ILE A 30 0.76 5.39 -6.30
N GLU A 31 1.90 5.02 -6.89
CA GLU A 31 1.92 4.11 -8.05
C GLU A 31 1.41 2.70 -7.72
N MET A 32 1.74 2.14 -6.56
CA MET A 32 1.21 0.83 -6.12
C MET A 32 -0.31 0.87 -5.93
N LEU A 33 -0.80 1.96 -5.34
CA LEU A 33 -2.22 2.16 -5.06
C LEU A 33 -3.04 2.38 -6.32
N ASP A 34 -2.49 3.10 -7.31
CA ASP A 34 -3.11 3.28 -8.62
C ASP A 34 -3.19 1.93 -9.35
N MET A 35 -2.12 1.12 -9.29
CA MET A 35 -2.12 -0.23 -9.84
C MET A 35 -3.18 -1.12 -9.17
N ILE A 36 -3.25 -1.15 -7.83
CA ILE A 36 -4.23 -1.94 -7.08
C ILE A 36 -5.66 -1.43 -7.34
N SER A 37 -5.87 -0.12 -7.34
CA SER A 37 -7.17 0.49 -7.63
C SER A 37 -7.64 0.15 -9.04
N PHE A 38 -6.73 0.16 -10.02
CA PHE A 38 -7.04 -0.23 -11.39
C PHE A 38 -7.34 -1.74 -11.51
N GLU A 39 -6.53 -2.59 -10.88
CA GLU A 39 -6.68 -4.06 -10.95
C GLU A 39 -7.98 -4.55 -10.29
N PHE A 40 -8.31 -4.00 -9.12
CA PHE A 40 -9.51 -4.36 -8.36
C PHE A 40 -10.70 -3.43 -8.64
N ASN A 41 -10.55 -2.48 -9.58
CA ASN A 41 -11.52 -1.44 -9.92
C ASN A 41 -12.07 -0.70 -8.67
N LEU A 42 -11.17 -0.41 -7.73
CA LEU A 42 -11.42 0.29 -6.47
C LEU A 42 -11.16 1.78 -6.65
N ARG A 43 -11.77 2.61 -5.82
CA ARG A 43 -11.43 4.02 -5.72
C ARG A 43 -10.94 4.28 -4.31
N ILE A 44 -9.63 4.39 -4.14
CA ILE A 44 -9.01 4.73 -2.86
C ILE A 44 -8.87 6.24 -2.81
N ASP A 45 -9.32 6.85 -1.72
CA ASP A 45 -9.27 8.30 -1.55
C ASP A 45 -7.84 8.74 -1.22
N GLU A 46 -7.34 9.77 -1.91
CA GLU A 46 -5.97 10.27 -1.71
C GLU A 46 -5.71 10.71 -0.26
N SER A 47 -6.75 11.23 0.40
CA SER A 47 -6.67 11.60 1.82
C SER A 47 -6.47 10.39 2.74
N ALA A 48 -6.94 9.20 2.36
CA ALA A 48 -6.65 7.98 3.12
C ALA A 48 -5.17 7.58 2.97
N LEU A 49 -4.53 7.94 1.86
CA LEU A 49 -3.11 7.63 1.60
C LEU A 49 -2.18 8.40 2.53
N GLU A 50 -2.55 9.63 2.90
CA GLU A 50 -1.81 10.41 3.89
C GLU A 50 -1.79 9.74 5.28
N HIS A 51 -2.76 8.86 5.55
CA HIS A 51 -2.83 8.08 6.78
C HIS A 51 -2.15 6.71 6.68
N ILE A 52 -1.82 6.23 5.47
CA ILE A 52 -1.15 4.95 5.24
C ILE A 52 0.35 5.10 5.56
N ILE A 53 0.71 4.69 6.78
CA ILE A 53 2.11 4.70 7.24
C ILE A 53 2.74 3.30 7.16
N THR A 54 1.93 2.25 7.36
CA THR A 54 2.39 0.86 7.41
C THR A 54 1.69 -0.02 6.38
N ILE A 55 2.32 -1.16 6.07
CA ILE A 55 1.76 -2.22 5.20
C ILE A 55 0.38 -2.66 5.70
N GLY A 56 0.19 -2.77 7.01
CA GLY A 56 -1.10 -3.14 7.60
C GLY A 56 -2.20 -2.12 7.31
N ASP A 57 -1.87 -0.83 7.35
CA ASP A 57 -2.83 0.24 7.08
C ASP A 57 -3.32 0.19 5.63
N LEU A 58 -2.39 0.02 4.68
CA LEU A 58 -2.72 -0.18 3.26
C LEU A 58 -3.63 -1.40 3.05
N ILE A 59 -3.29 -2.54 3.64
CA ILE A 59 -4.08 -3.77 3.52
C ILE A 59 -5.47 -3.56 4.10
N SER A 60 -5.57 -2.84 5.23
CA SER A 60 -6.84 -2.55 5.88
C SER A 60 -7.73 -1.67 5.02
N VAL A 61 -7.18 -0.62 4.40
CA VAL A 61 -7.89 0.26 3.45
C VAL A 61 -8.41 -0.54 2.26
N VAL A 62 -7.55 -1.35 1.62
CA VAL A 62 -7.95 -2.18 0.47
C VAL A 62 -9.01 -3.21 0.86
N LYS A 63 -8.87 -3.86 2.02
CA LYS A 63 -9.88 -4.79 2.56
C LYS A 63 -11.20 -4.10 2.84
N ASN A 64 -11.19 -2.89 3.38
CA ASN A 64 -12.41 -2.18 3.72
C ASN A 64 -13.16 -1.73 2.46
N SER A 65 -12.41 -1.26 1.44
CA SER A 65 -12.98 -0.90 0.14
C SER A 65 -13.52 -2.11 -0.64
N THR A 66 -12.87 -3.27 -0.56
CA THR A 66 -13.35 -4.52 -1.22
C THR A 66 -14.52 -5.17 -0.51
N LYS A 67 -14.70 -4.95 0.81
CA LYS A 67 -15.80 -5.55 1.58
C LYS A 67 -17.19 -5.00 1.27
N SER A 68 -17.29 -3.98 0.42
CA SER A 68 -18.55 -3.33 0.08
C SER A 68 -19.17 -3.82 -1.23
N ILE A 69 -18.80 -5.02 -1.70
CA ILE A 69 -19.42 -5.69 -2.85
C ILE A 69 -20.14 -6.97 -2.45
#